data_AF-A0A8T4TNY5-F1
#
_entry.id   AF-A0A8T4TNY5-F1
#
_cell.length_a   1.000
_cell.length_b   1.000
_cell.length_c   1.000
_cell.angle_alpha   90.00
_cell.angle_beta   90.00
_cell.angle_gamma   90.00
#
_symmetry.space_group_name_H-M   'P 1'
#
loop_
_entity.id
_entity.type
_entity.pdbx_description
1 polymer ?
#
loop_
_entity_poly.entity_id
_entity_poly.type
_entity_poly.pdbx_seq_one_letter_code
_entity_poly.pdbx_strand_id
1 'polypeptide(L)'
;MEKSLEMLAKESDIVLLDGSLFTLDQETRLGYHTSPFSLILGAADRFHDLSSDRLYKQYAYIRDLKKCVASNENIHTSVPLLLDYRRFLRHCSLKLSNFRTNSHGKKGKKEELLQKIIQTHEELYALLFSRSKQFGESTLIAEYMCNLQLHRRELFQGNTLERTSFADASIVADACLLVQNYTSVPIVTIDYDIAHICSHFGGLVKKRRVPEYIFRYIPRGVKGVAVYFPTDSWVDSFETIPLADFLGKKSSETDFSIRNAEHQ
;
A
#
# COMPACT_ATOMS: atom_id res chain seq x y z
N MET A 1 4.43 12.08 -21.58
CA MET A 1 5.49 11.06 -21.69
C MET A 1 5.27 10.09 -20.54
N GLU A 2 5.05 8.81 -20.83
CA GLU A 2 4.84 7.78 -19.79
C GLU A 2 6.19 7.44 -19.16
N LYS A 3 6.30 7.54 -17.83
CA LYS A 3 7.49 7.12 -17.07
C LYS A 3 7.26 5.76 -16.43
N SER A 4 8.29 4.92 -16.35
CA SER A 4 8.20 3.64 -15.64
C SER A 4 8.47 3.78 -14.15
N LEU A 5 8.15 2.75 -13.37
CA LEU A 5 8.52 2.71 -11.95
C LEU A 5 10.04 2.69 -11.80
N GLU A 6 10.76 1.99 -12.67
CA GLU A 6 12.22 2.00 -12.73
C GLU A 6 12.79 3.38 -13.10
N MET A 7 12.14 4.10 -14.01
CA MET A 7 12.55 5.47 -14.35
C MET A 7 12.31 6.41 -13.18
N LEU A 8 11.14 6.31 -12.52
CA LEU A 8 10.84 7.08 -11.32
C LEU A 8 11.86 6.79 -10.22
N ALA A 9 12.17 5.51 -9.97
CA ALA A 9 13.18 5.11 -9.00
C ALA A 9 14.58 5.64 -9.35
N LYS A 10 14.94 5.76 -10.63
CA LYS A 10 16.23 6.37 -11.03
C LYS A 10 16.29 7.88 -10.83
N GLU A 11 15.14 8.55 -10.83
CA GLU A 11 15.03 10.01 -10.76
C GLU A 11 14.70 10.52 -9.36
N SER A 12 14.33 9.63 -8.43
CA SER A 12 13.89 9.96 -7.09
C SER A 12 14.86 9.44 -6.03
N ASP A 13 14.94 10.15 -4.91
CA ASP A 13 15.78 9.74 -3.78
C ASP A 13 15.18 8.51 -3.09
N ILE A 14 13.86 8.52 -2.89
CA ILE A 14 13.08 7.43 -2.30
C ILE A 14 11.74 7.32 -3.03
N VAL A 15 11.28 6.11 -3.33
CA VAL A 15 9.92 5.86 -3.84
C VAL A 15 9.14 5.05 -2.81
N LEU A 16 8.00 5.56 -2.37
CA LEU A 16 7.09 4.87 -1.45
C LEU A 16 5.97 4.18 -2.24
N LEU A 17 5.88 2.86 -2.12
CA LEU A 17 4.81 2.06 -2.71
C LEU A 17 3.70 1.78 -1.70
N ASP A 18 2.48 2.04 -2.10
CA ASP A 18 1.26 1.61 -1.39
C ASP A 18 1.05 0.08 -1.49
N GLY A 19 0.44 -0.49 -0.44
CA GLY A 19 0.05 -1.88 -0.33
C GLY A 19 -1.01 -2.35 -1.34
N SER A 20 -1.86 -1.45 -1.83
CA SER A 20 -2.84 -1.77 -2.89
C SER A 20 -2.18 -2.29 -4.17
N LEU A 21 -0.95 -1.82 -4.48
CA LEU A 21 -0.15 -2.31 -5.61
C LEU A 21 0.28 -3.76 -5.41
N PHE A 22 0.51 -4.21 -4.17
CA PHE A 22 0.94 -5.59 -3.93
C PHE A 22 -0.18 -6.61 -4.12
N THR A 23 -1.44 -6.17 -4.02
CA THR A 23 -2.61 -7.06 -4.02
C THR A 23 -3.50 -6.86 -5.24
N LEU A 24 -3.10 -6.02 -6.19
CA LEU A 24 -3.84 -5.68 -7.39
C LEU A 24 -4.14 -6.90 -8.28
N ASP A 25 -5.38 -7.01 -8.78
CA ASP A 25 -5.74 -7.88 -9.91
C ASP A 25 -5.67 -7.14 -11.25
N GLN A 26 -5.26 -7.86 -12.29
CA GLN A 26 -4.97 -7.33 -13.63
C GLN A 26 -6.13 -7.43 -14.62
N GLU A 27 -7.30 -7.97 -14.25
CA GLU A 27 -8.29 -8.37 -15.25
C GLU A 27 -9.23 -7.26 -15.77
N THR A 28 -9.23 -6.06 -15.20
CA THR A 28 -10.25 -5.05 -15.54
C THR A 28 -9.84 -4.14 -16.69
N ARG A 29 -10.32 -4.50 -17.90
CA ARG A 29 -10.28 -3.71 -19.15
C ARG A 29 -11.11 -2.41 -19.10
N LEU A 30 -11.91 -2.21 -18.07
CA LEU A 30 -12.70 -1.00 -17.88
C LEU A 30 -12.19 -0.33 -16.61
N GLY A 31 -11.85 0.95 -16.74
CA GLY A 31 -11.50 1.77 -15.58
C GLY A 31 -12.59 1.64 -14.51
N TYR A 32 -12.17 1.83 -13.26
CA TYR A 32 -12.99 2.06 -12.07
C TYR A 32 -13.15 0.93 -11.04
N HIS A 33 -12.89 -0.35 -11.32
CA HIS A 33 -12.95 -1.37 -10.26
C HIS A 33 -11.90 -2.47 -10.41
N THR A 34 -10.69 -2.26 -9.88
CA THR A 34 -9.75 -3.36 -9.66
C THR A 34 -10.12 -4.07 -8.37
N SER A 35 -10.64 -5.29 -8.43
CA SER A 35 -10.82 -6.11 -7.23
C SER A 35 -9.47 -6.66 -6.80
N PRO A 36 -9.03 -6.49 -5.54
CA PRO A 36 -7.79 -7.11 -5.08
C PRO A 36 -7.79 -8.63 -5.33
N PHE A 37 -6.64 -9.20 -5.67
CA PHE A 37 -6.44 -10.64 -5.83
C PHE A 37 -6.91 -11.42 -4.59
N SER A 38 -6.87 -10.79 -3.41
CA SER A 38 -7.46 -11.33 -2.18
C SER A 38 -8.96 -11.60 -2.27
N LEU A 39 -9.74 -10.73 -2.93
CA LEU A 39 -11.17 -10.95 -3.15
C LEU A 39 -11.44 -12.10 -4.11
N ILE A 40 -10.60 -12.24 -5.14
CA ILE A 40 -10.71 -13.33 -6.12
C ILE A 40 -10.43 -14.68 -5.47
N LEU A 41 -9.37 -14.76 -4.65
CA LEU A 41 -9.08 -15.93 -3.84
C LEU A 41 -10.18 -16.17 -2.79
N GLY A 42 -10.70 -15.10 -2.20
CA GLY A 42 -11.79 -15.09 -1.23
C GLY A 42 -13.06 -15.76 -1.76
N ALA A 43 -13.43 -15.46 -3.01
CA ALA A 43 -14.66 -15.95 -3.66
C ALA A 43 -14.57 -17.38 -4.20
N ALA A 44 -13.36 -17.94 -4.34
CA ALA A 44 -13.18 -19.31 -4.82
C ALA A 44 -13.22 -20.32 -3.65
N ASP A 45 -13.86 -21.47 -3.88
CA ASP A 45 -13.96 -22.59 -2.93
C ASP A 45 -13.06 -23.77 -3.30
N ARG A 46 -12.71 -23.91 -4.59
CA ARG A 46 -11.86 -24.97 -5.14
C ARG A 46 -10.99 -24.43 -6.29
N PHE A 47 -9.97 -25.20 -6.70
CA PHE A 47 -9.07 -24.78 -7.79
C PHE A 47 -9.76 -24.58 -9.15
N HIS A 48 -10.86 -25.28 -9.41
CA HIS A 48 -11.56 -25.15 -10.70
C HIS A 48 -12.24 -23.78 -10.86
N ASP A 49 -12.60 -23.12 -9.75
CA ASP A 49 -13.22 -21.77 -9.73
C ASP A 49 -12.24 -20.67 -10.14
N LEU A 50 -10.93 -20.91 -9.98
CA LEU A 50 -9.90 -19.95 -10.36
C LEU A 50 -9.64 -19.99 -11.86
N SER A 51 -9.66 -18.83 -12.53
CA SER A 51 -9.22 -18.72 -13.92
C SER A 51 -7.71 -18.94 -14.04
N SER A 52 -7.29 -19.85 -14.92
CA SER A 52 -5.85 -20.05 -15.22
C SER A 52 -5.22 -18.77 -15.76
N ASP A 53 -5.92 -18.06 -16.65
CA ASP A 53 -5.43 -16.82 -17.26
C ASP A 53 -5.18 -15.73 -16.19
N ARG A 54 -6.11 -15.59 -15.24
CA ARG A 54 -5.93 -14.68 -14.09
C ARG A 54 -4.70 -15.02 -13.28
N LEU A 55 -4.52 -16.29 -12.93
CA LEU A 55 -3.35 -16.73 -12.17
C LEU A 55 -2.05 -16.47 -12.93
N TYR A 56 -2.01 -16.68 -14.25
CA TYR A 56 -0.82 -16.39 -15.06
C TYR A 56 -0.51 -14.89 -15.10
N LYS A 57 -1.53 -14.05 -15.27
CA LYS A 57 -1.37 -12.58 -15.24
C LYS A 57 -0.91 -12.10 -13.87
N GLN A 58 -1.48 -12.62 -12.79
CA GLN A 58 -1.06 -12.28 -11.43
C GLN A 58 0.39 -12.69 -11.18
N TYR A 59 0.77 -13.90 -11.60
CA TYR A 59 2.15 -14.37 -11.46
C TYR A 59 3.13 -13.50 -12.24
N ALA A 60 2.82 -13.16 -13.50
CA ALA A 60 3.63 -12.25 -14.29
C ALA A 60 3.76 -10.89 -13.62
N TYR A 61 2.65 -10.34 -13.10
CA TYR A 61 2.63 -9.08 -12.41
C TYR A 61 3.59 -9.05 -11.22
N ILE A 62 3.36 -9.94 -10.25
CA ILE A 62 4.11 -9.89 -9.00
C ILE A 62 5.59 -10.21 -9.22
N ARG A 63 5.89 -11.09 -10.18
CA ARG A 63 7.28 -11.39 -10.58
C ARG A 63 7.98 -10.15 -11.13
N ASP A 64 7.32 -9.39 -12.00
CA ASP A 64 7.90 -8.21 -12.63
C ASP A 64 8.04 -7.07 -11.62
N LEU A 65 7.04 -6.87 -10.74
CA LEU A 65 7.13 -5.92 -9.62
C LEU A 65 8.29 -6.28 -8.69
N LYS A 66 8.42 -7.54 -8.28
CA LYS A 66 9.54 -8.02 -7.45
C LYS A 66 10.89 -7.73 -8.11
N LYS A 67 11.01 -7.99 -9.42
CA LYS A 67 12.24 -7.71 -10.17
C LYS A 67 12.58 -6.21 -10.17
N CYS A 68 11.58 -5.34 -10.36
CA CYS A 68 11.74 -3.89 -10.28
C CYS A 68 12.21 -3.47 -8.88
N VAL A 69 11.55 -3.91 -7.81
CA VAL A 69 11.93 -3.60 -6.43
C VAL A 69 13.33 -4.13 -6.10
N ALA A 70 13.67 -5.34 -6.50
CA ALA A 70 15.00 -5.91 -6.28
C ALA A 70 16.11 -5.11 -6.95
N SER A 71 15.84 -4.54 -8.13
CA SER A 71 16.84 -3.80 -8.92
C SER A 71 16.98 -2.33 -8.51
N ASN A 72 16.10 -1.81 -7.65
CA ASN A 72 16.10 -0.41 -7.22
C ASN A 72 15.99 -0.35 -5.69
N GLU A 73 17.10 -0.07 -5.02
CA GLU A 73 17.21 -0.12 -3.56
C GLU A 73 16.39 0.96 -2.84
N ASN A 74 16.16 2.07 -3.52
CA ASN A 74 15.40 3.21 -3.03
C ASN A 74 13.87 3.05 -3.14
N ILE A 75 13.38 1.88 -3.52
CA ILE A 75 11.95 1.57 -3.46
C ILE A 75 11.63 0.96 -2.08
N HIS A 76 10.75 1.64 -1.35
CA HIS A 76 10.34 1.32 0.02
C HIS A 76 8.80 1.31 0.15
N THR A 77 8.32 0.91 1.32
CA THR A 77 6.93 1.02 1.74
C THR A 77 6.89 1.18 3.27
N SER A 78 5.75 1.60 3.79
CA SER A 78 5.56 1.80 5.23
C SER A 78 5.35 0.49 5.98
N VAL A 79 5.82 0.43 7.23
CA VAL A 79 5.68 -0.77 8.08
C VAL A 79 4.22 -1.19 8.27
N PRO A 80 3.24 -0.29 8.53
CA PRO A 80 1.84 -0.69 8.64
C PRO A 80 1.28 -1.36 7.38
N LEU A 81 1.65 -0.89 6.18
CA LEU A 81 1.27 -1.53 4.92
C LEU A 81 1.89 -2.92 4.76
N LEU A 82 3.12 -3.13 5.25
CA LEU A 82 3.73 -4.46 5.30
C LEU A 82 2.97 -5.41 6.23
N LEU A 83 2.46 -4.92 7.37
CA LEU A 83 1.65 -5.74 8.26
C LEU A 83 0.35 -6.19 7.59
N ASP A 84 -0.30 -5.32 6.81
CA ASP A 84 -1.47 -5.69 6.01
C ASP A 84 -1.11 -6.66 4.88
N TYR A 85 0.03 -6.45 4.23
CA TYR A 85 0.53 -7.38 3.22
C TYR A 85 0.83 -8.78 3.79
N ARG A 86 1.35 -8.84 5.03
CA ARG A 86 1.53 -10.11 5.77
C ARG A 86 0.20 -10.81 6.06
N ARG A 87 -0.86 -10.05 6.40
CA ARG A 87 -2.21 -10.61 6.58
C ARG A 87 -2.74 -11.19 5.27
N PHE A 88 -2.51 -10.51 4.15
CA PHE A 88 -2.83 -11.01 2.81
C PHE A 88 -2.10 -12.32 2.49
N LEU A 89 -0.79 -12.40 2.76
CA LEU A 89 -0.01 -13.63 2.57
C LEU A 89 -0.58 -14.80 3.38
N ARG A 90 -0.93 -14.56 4.65
CA ARG A 90 -1.60 -15.56 5.50
C ARG A 90 -2.92 -16.01 4.89
N HIS A 91 -3.73 -15.09 4.37
CA HIS A 91 -4.98 -15.42 3.69
C HIS A 91 -4.75 -16.33 2.48
N CYS A 92 -3.76 -16.03 1.64
CA CYS A 92 -3.42 -16.84 0.47
C CYS A 92 -3.00 -18.26 0.86
N SER A 93 -2.14 -18.39 1.87
CA SER A 93 -1.68 -19.69 2.37
C SER A 93 -2.82 -20.54 2.95
N LEU A 94 -3.75 -19.92 3.67
CA LEU A 94 -4.96 -20.58 4.16
C LEU A 94 -5.85 -21.06 3.01
N LYS A 95 -6.08 -20.21 1.99
CA LYS A 95 -6.85 -20.58 0.81
C LYS A 95 -6.21 -21.72 0.02
N LEU A 96 -4.89 -21.71 -0.18
CA LEU A 96 -4.16 -22.82 -0.79
C LEU A 96 -4.36 -24.13 -0.01
N SER A 97 -4.29 -24.08 1.32
CA SER A 97 -4.54 -25.26 2.17
C SER A 97 -5.97 -25.77 2.01
N ASN A 98 -6.96 -24.88 2.03
CA ASN A 98 -8.36 -25.25 1.86
C ASN A 98 -8.63 -25.88 0.48
N PHE A 99 -8.06 -25.33 -0.58
CA PHE A 99 -8.17 -25.91 -1.92
C PHE A 99 -7.58 -27.30 -2.01
N ARG A 100 -6.45 -27.56 -1.33
CA ARG A 100 -5.85 -28.91 -1.27
C ARG A 100 -6.76 -29.91 -0.53
N THR A 101 -7.42 -29.49 0.55
CA THR A 101 -8.36 -30.34 1.29
C THR A 101 -9.63 -30.64 0.49
N ASN A 102 -10.18 -29.61 -0.17
CA ASN A 102 -11.49 -29.68 -0.84
C ASN A 102 -11.42 -30.16 -2.29
N SER A 103 -10.23 -30.19 -2.90
CA SER A 103 -10.05 -30.69 -4.26
C SER A 103 -9.50 -32.12 -4.21
N HIS A 104 -10.38 -33.12 -4.32
CA HIS A 104 -9.96 -34.51 -4.39
C HIS A 104 -9.13 -34.77 -5.65
N GLY A 105 -7.88 -35.22 -5.46
CA GLY A 105 -7.10 -35.88 -6.52
C GLY A 105 -6.59 -34.97 -7.64
N LYS A 106 -5.39 -34.39 -7.41
CA LYS A 106 -4.27 -34.11 -8.34
C LYS A 106 -3.66 -32.74 -8.05
N LYS A 107 -2.35 -32.73 -7.78
CA LYS A 107 -1.50 -31.54 -7.90
C LYS A 107 -1.65 -31.00 -9.33
N GLY A 108 -2.46 -29.97 -9.49
CA GLY A 108 -2.79 -29.40 -10.80
C GLY A 108 -1.93 -28.19 -11.13
N LYS A 109 -1.79 -27.86 -12.42
CA LYS A 109 -1.06 -26.67 -12.88
C LYS A 109 -1.46 -25.37 -12.15
N LYS A 110 -2.75 -25.23 -11.78
CA LYS A 110 -3.25 -24.08 -11.01
C LYS A 110 -2.73 -24.03 -9.57
N GLU A 111 -2.55 -25.19 -8.94
CA GLU A 111 -1.96 -25.28 -7.60
C GLU A 111 -0.49 -24.86 -7.64
N GLU A 112 0.29 -25.41 -8.56
CA GLU A 112 1.71 -25.04 -8.73
C GLU A 112 1.86 -23.55 -9.04
N LEU A 113 0.98 -23.00 -9.85
CA LEU A 113 0.99 -21.57 -10.18
C LEU A 113 0.62 -20.71 -8.98
N LEU A 114 -0.39 -21.09 -8.19
CA LEU A 114 -0.75 -20.38 -6.96
C LEU A 114 0.39 -20.44 -5.91
N GLN A 115 1.07 -21.57 -5.77
CA GLN A 115 2.26 -21.69 -4.93
C GLN A 115 3.36 -20.72 -5.37
N LYS A 116 3.63 -20.62 -6.68
CA LYS A 116 4.61 -19.67 -7.23
C LYS A 116 4.22 -18.22 -6.98
N ILE A 117 2.92 -17.89 -7.09
CA ILE A 117 2.41 -16.55 -6.77
C ILE A 117 2.69 -16.23 -5.30
N ILE A 118 2.29 -17.12 -4.38
CA ILE A 118 2.49 -16.94 -2.93
C ILE A 118 3.97 -16.77 -2.61
N GLN A 119 4.83 -17.68 -3.10
CA GLN A 119 6.27 -17.61 -2.88
C GLN A 119 6.86 -16.27 -3.40
N THR A 120 6.40 -15.79 -4.55
CA THR A 120 6.89 -14.52 -5.11
C THR A 120 6.44 -13.33 -4.27
N HIS A 121 5.22 -13.36 -3.72
CA HIS A 121 4.76 -12.34 -2.77
C HIS A 121 5.56 -12.39 -1.46
N GLU A 122 5.88 -13.58 -0.93
CA GLU A 122 6.70 -13.76 0.28
C GLU A 122 8.12 -13.19 0.09
N GLU A 123 8.74 -13.46 -1.06
CA GLU A 123 10.04 -12.90 -1.41
C GLU A 123 10.00 -11.37 -1.55
N LEU A 124 8.95 -10.81 -2.18
CA LEU A 124 8.77 -9.36 -2.26
C LEU A 124 8.55 -8.75 -0.87
N TYR A 125 7.72 -9.37 -0.03
CA TYR A 125 7.50 -8.93 1.35
C TYR A 125 8.80 -8.90 2.13
N ALA A 126 9.60 -9.99 2.10
CA ALA A 126 10.87 -10.07 2.81
C ALA A 126 11.85 -8.98 2.34
N LEU A 127 11.88 -8.71 1.04
CA LEU A 127 12.71 -7.66 0.45
C LEU A 127 12.29 -6.25 0.91
N LEU A 128 10.99 -5.94 0.89
CA LEU A 128 10.50 -4.65 1.34
C LEU A 128 10.65 -4.49 2.86
N PHE A 129 10.41 -5.56 3.62
CA PHE A 129 10.53 -5.56 5.07
C PHE A 129 11.98 -5.33 5.53
N SER A 130 12.97 -5.97 4.89
CA SER A 130 14.38 -5.75 5.24
C SER A 130 14.87 -4.32 4.96
N ARG A 131 14.19 -3.60 4.06
CA ARG A 131 14.45 -2.20 3.73
C ARG A 131 13.58 -1.21 4.51
N SER A 132 12.58 -1.70 5.25
CA SER A 132 11.67 -0.85 6.00
C SER A 132 12.38 -0.27 7.21
N LYS A 133 12.21 1.04 7.43
CA LYS A 133 12.62 1.72 8.65
C LYS A 133 11.36 2.29 9.28
N GLN A 134 11.20 2.08 10.57
CA GLN A 134 10.15 2.74 11.32
C GLN A 134 10.66 4.11 11.75
N PHE A 135 10.01 5.17 11.29
CA PHE A 135 10.25 6.52 11.78
C PHE A 135 9.33 6.76 12.98
N GLY A 136 9.88 6.95 14.18
CA GLY A 136 9.06 7.08 15.40
C GLY A 136 8.02 8.20 15.32
N GLU A 137 8.39 9.32 14.69
CA GLU A 137 7.52 10.50 14.51
C GLU A 137 6.38 10.26 13.50
N SER A 138 6.53 9.31 12.56
CA SER A 138 5.49 9.09 11.54
C SER A 138 4.23 8.47 12.13
N THR A 139 4.38 7.70 13.22
CA THR A 139 3.24 7.11 13.94
C THR A 139 2.31 8.20 14.50
N LEU A 140 2.88 9.26 15.07
CA LEU A 140 2.11 10.36 15.66
C LEU A 140 1.38 11.18 14.59
N ILE A 141 2.07 11.47 13.48
CA ILE A 141 1.48 12.17 12.34
C ILE A 141 0.34 11.33 11.73
N ALA A 142 0.54 10.02 11.59
CA ALA A 142 -0.49 9.11 11.09
C ALA A 142 -1.71 9.03 12.02
N GLU A 143 -1.51 8.92 13.34
CA GLU A 143 -2.61 8.97 14.32
C GLU A 143 -3.38 10.29 14.22
N TYR A 144 -2.67 11.41 14.05
CA TYR A 144 -3.28 12.70 13.87
C TYR A 144 -4.14 12.78 12.59
N MET A 145 -3.62 12.31 11.45
CA MET A 145 -4.39 12.19 10.20
C MET A 145 -5.64 11.31 10.38
N CYS A 146 -5.54 10.24 11.17
CA CYS A 146 -6.68 9.38 11.48
C CYS A 146 -7.76 10.11 12.30
N ASN A 147 -7.36 10.92 13.26
CA ASN A 147 -8.28 11.72 14.07
C ASN A 147 -8.99 12.81 13.26
N LEU A 148 -8.34 13.35 12.23
CA LEU A 148 -8.95 14.31 11.30
C LEU A 148 -10.03 13.71 10.39
N GLN A 149 -10.16 12.38 10.31
CA GLN A 149 -11.14 11.69 9.46
C GLN A 149 -11.08 12.18 8.00
N LEU A 150 -9.87 12.27 7.44
CA LEU A 150 -9.58 12.82 6.12
C LEU A 150 -10.21 12.04 4.93
N HIS A 151 -10.88 10.92 5.18
CA HIS A 151 -11.64 10.18 4.17
C HIS A 151 -12.97 10.89 3.87
N ARG A 152 -13.33 10.99 2.58
CA ARG A 152 -14.43 11.84 2.13
C ARG A 152 -15.81 11.26 2.49
N ARG A 153 -16.61 12.05 3.22
CA ARG A 153 -18.04 11.79 3.55
C ARG A 153 -19.03 11.93 2.37
N GLU A 154 -18.64 12.45 1.21
CA GLU A 154 -19.62 13.06 0.28
C GLU A 154 -20.08 12.18 -0.90
N LEU A 155 -19.41 11.07 -1.21
CA LEU A 155 -19.76 10.25 -2.40
C LEU A 155 -20.61 9.01 -2.09
N PHE A 156 -20.74 8.63 -0.83
CA PHE A 156 -21.62 7.54 -0.41
C PHE A 156 -22.76 8.12 0.44
N GLN A 157 -23.99 8.10 -0.09
CA GLN A 157 -25.22 8.46 0.63
C GLN A 157 -25.61 7.39 1.67
N GLY A 158 -24.63 6.95 2.49
CA GLY A 158 -24.80 5.99 3.56
C GLY A 158 -24.05 6.46 4.80
N ASN A 159 -24.68 6.34 5.97
CA ASN A 159 -24.18 6.81 7.27
C ASN A 159 -22.92 6.08 7.80
N THR A 160 -22.13 5.42 6.96
CA THR A 160 -20.86 4.82 7.37
C THR A 160 -19.74 5.85 7.25
N LEU A 161 -19.42 6.45 8.40
CA LEU A 161 -18.17 7.14 8.64
C LEU A 161 -17.01 6.15 8.43
N GLU A 162 -16.45 6.08 7.22
CA GLU A 162 -15.19 5.38 7.00
C GLU A 162 -14.09 6.18 7.69
N ARG A 163 -13.44 5.56 8.67
CA ARG A 163 -12.29 6.14 9.37
C ARG A 163 -11.08 6.03 8.46
N THR A 164 -10.21 7.03 8.49
CA THR A 164 -8.93 6.96 7.81
C THR A 164 -8.16 5.72 8.26
N SER A 165 -7.71 4.92 7.30
CA SER A 165 -6.86 3.77 7.59
C SER A 165 -5.52 4.24 8.14
N PHE A 166 -5.08 3.64 9.24
CA PHE A 166 -3.77 3.95 9.80
C PHE A 166 -2.63 3.61 8.84
N ALA A 167 -2.79 2.58 8.00
CA ALA A 167 -1.78 2.21 7.02
C ALA A 167 -1.62 3.27 5.92
N ASP A 168 -2.73 3.80 5.44
CA ASP A 168 -2.78 4.85 4.40
C ASP A 168 -2.26 6.19 4.94
N ALA A 169 -2.63 6.52 6.18
CA ALA A 169 -2.07 7.68 6.88
C ALA A 169 -0.55 7.55 7.09
N SER A 170 -0.07 6.34 7.40
CA SER A 170 1.35 6.10 7.70
C SER A 170 2.25 6.31 6.49
N ILE A 171 1.83 5.93 5.28
CA ILE A 171 2.65 6.18 4.08
C ILE A 171 2.74 7.67 3.74
N VAL A 172 1.67 8.43 3.96
CA VAL A 172 1.72 9.88 3.80
C VAL A 172 2.59 10.52 4.88
N ALA A 173 2.48 10.07 6.13
CA ALA A 173 3.30 10.54 7.25
C ALA A 173 4.79 10.28 7.05
N ASP A 174 5.17 9.05 6.66
CA ASP A 174 6.55 8.69 6.33
C ASP A 174 7.08 9.60 5.22
N ALA A 175 6.30 9.84 4.17
CA ALA A 175 6.71 10.71 3.08
C ALA A 175 6.96 12.15 3.52
N CYS A 176 6.13 12.68 4.43
CA CYS A 176 6.28 14.03 4.98
C CYS A 176 7.57 14.17 5.80
N LEU A 177 7.95 13.16 6.58
CA LEU A 177 9.22 13.20 7.32
C LEU A 177 10.43 13.05 6.40
N LEU A 178 10.31 12.22 5.36
CA LEU A 178 11.41 11.97 4.44
C LEU A 178 11.74 13.20 3.59
N VAL A 179 10.77 14.03 3.20
CA VAL A 179 11.07 15.25 2.41
C VAL A 179 11.95 16.26 3.16
N GLN A 180 11.99 16.21 4.49
CA GLN A 180 12.95 17.04 5.27
C GLN A 180 14.41 16.66 5.02
N ASN A 181 14.67 15.44 4.56
CA ASN A 181 16.02 14.89 4.36
C ASN A 181 16.32 14.52 2.90
N TYR A 182 15.30 14.54 2.03
CA TYR A 182 15.38 14.08 0.65
C TYR A 182 14.59 15.01 -0.28
N THR A 183 15.16 15.28 -1.45
CA THR A 183 14.61 16.18 -2.47
C THR A 183 13.40 15.61 -3.22
N SER A 184 13.33 14.29 -3.39
CA SER A 184 12.29 13.62 -4.17
C SER A 184 11.82 12.32 -3.51
N VAL A 185 10.61 12.36 -2.92
CA VAL A 185 9.99 11.23 -2.20
C VAL A 185 8.58 10.91 -2.73
N PRO A 186 8.41 10.48 -3.99
CA PRO A 186 7.09 10.15 -4.52
C PRO A 186 6.38 9.01 -3.77
N ILE A 187 5.07 9.17 -3.59
CA ILE A 187 4.14 8.10 -3.19
C ILE A 187 3.45 7.58 -4.45
N VAL A 188 3.48 6.26 -4.67
CA VAL A 188 2.81 5.58 -5.80
C VAL A 188 1.67 4.75 -5.25
N THR A 189 0.45 5.00 -5.72
CA THR A 189 -0.77 4.39 -5.17
C THR A 189 -1.84 4.21 -6.26
N ILE A 190 -2.72 3.22 -6.10
CA ILE A 190 -4.00 3.11 -6.83
C ILE A 190 -5.19 3.31 -5.88
N ASP A 191 -4.91 3.60 -4.61
CA ASP A 191 -5.89 3.78 -3.56
C ASP A 191 -6.37 5.23 -3.56
N TYR A 192 -7.69 5.37 -3.73
CA TYR A 192 -8.34 6.68 -3.70
C TYR A 192 -8.25 7.33 -2.32
N ASP A 193 -8.12 6.54 -1.26
CA ASP A 193 -8.04 7.05 0.10
C ASP A 193 -6.71 7.78 0.34
N ILE A 194 -5.59 7.19 -0.08
CA ILE A 194 -4.27 7.85 -0.04
C ILE A 194 -4.29 9.10 -0.92
N ALA A 195 -4.92 9.03 -2.10
CA ALA A 195 -5.11 10.20 -2.97
C ALA A 195 -5.86 11.34 -2.25
N HIS A 196 -6.89 11.02 -1.47
CA HIS A 196 -7.65 11.98 -0.69
C HIS A 196 -6.85 12.58 0.47
N ILE A 197 -6.15 11.76 1.25
CA ILE A 197 -5.25 12.23 2.31
C ILE A 197 -4.22 13.19 1.72
N CYS A 198 -3.57 12.82 0.61
CA CYS A 198 -2.61 13.67 -0.10
C CYS A 198 -3.23 15.00 -0.58
N SER A 199 -4.49 14.97 -1.04
CA SER A 199 -5.18 16.18 -1.50
C SER A 199 -5.49 17.19 -0.39
N HIS A 200 -5.63 16.72 0.86
CA HIS A 200 -5.87 17.59 2.02
C HIS A 200 -4.67 18.50 2.32
N PHE A 201 -3.46 17.94 2.24
CA PHE A 201 -2.19 18.70 2.33
C PHE A 201 -1.87 19.45 1.02
N GLY A 202 -2.53 19.05 -0.07
CA GLY A 202 -2.44 19.65 -1.39
C GLY A 202 -3.21 20.96 -1.57
N GLY A 203 -3.71 21.63 -0.53
CA GLY A 203 -4.41 22.94 -0.62
C GLY A 203 -3.68 24.04 -1.41
N LEU A 204 -2.39 23.84 -1.74
CA LEU A 204 -1.52 24.71 -2.53
C LEU A 204 -1.16 24.16 -3.94
N VAL A 205 -1.66 22.98 -4.34
CA VAL A 205 -1.35 22.34 -5.64
C VAL A 205 -2.47 22.55 -6.67
N LYS A 206 -3.08 23.74 -6.70
CA LYS A 206 -3.85 24.21 -7.87
C LYS A 206 -2.99 24.36 -9.14
N LYS A 207 -1.67 24.13 -9.09
CA LYS A 207 -0.73 24.40 -10.19
C LYS A 207 0.06 23.23 -10.75
N ARG A 208 -0.12 22.01 -10.27
CA ARG A 208 0.41 20.83 -10.98
C ARG A 208 -0.72 19.83 -11.11
N ARG A 209 -1.26 19.75 -12.33
CA ARG A 209 -2.17 18.67 -12.77
C ARG A 209 -1.74 17.39 -12.07
N VAL A 210 -2.66 16.75 -11.35
CA VAL A 210 -2.51 15.35 -10.92
C VAL A 210 -1.84 14.64 -12.09
N PRO A 211 -0.62 14.10 -11.91
CA PRO A 211 0.07 13.55 -13.04
C PRO A 211 -0.75 12.35 -13.55
N GLU A 212 -1.44 12.50 -14.68
CA GLU A 212 -2.15 11.43 -15.41
C GLU A 212 -1.15 10.43 -16.05
N TYR A 213 -0.05 10.13 -15.35
CA TYR A 213 1.03 9.31 -15.89
C TYR A 213 0.75 7.84 -15.59
N ILE A 214 0.14 7.20 -16.58
CA ILE A 214 -0.01 5.74 -16.69
C ILE A 214 1.40 5.13 -16.75
N PHE A 215 1.78 4.35 -15.74
CA PHE A 215 3.05 3.63 -15.72
C PHE A 215 3.04 2.47 -16.72
N ARG A 216 4.14 2.33 -17.46
CA ARG A 216 4.35 1.21 -18.41
C ARG A 216 4.93 -0.07 -17.80
N TYR A 217 5.29 -0.07 -16.52
CA TYR A 217 5.98 -1.22 -15.88
C TYR A 217 5.25 -1.84 -14.70
N ILE A 218 4.12 -1.26 -14.30
CA ILE A 218 3.02 -2.08 -13.83
C ILE A 218 2.49 -2.76 -15.12
N PRO A 219 2.27 -4.09 -15.17
CA PRO A 219 2.00 -4.82 -16.40
C PRO A 219 0.98 -4.12 -17.28
N ARG A 220 1.18 -4.23 -18.59
CA ARG A 220 0.28 -3.68 -19.62
C ARG A 220 -1.18 -3.94 -19.24
N GLY A 221 -1.89 -2.91 -18.80
CA GLY A 221 -3.30 -3.02 -18.44
C GLY A 221 -3.72 -2.27 -17.18
N VAL A 222 -2.81 -1.93 -16.28
CA VAL A 222 -3.17 -1.16 -15.07
C VAL A 222 -3.35 0.32 -15.40
N LYS A 223 -4.60 0.75 -15.41
CA LYS A 223 -5.00 2.16 -15.48
C LYS A 223 -5.35 2.65 -14.06
N GLY A 224 -5.09 3.91 -13.77
CA GLY A 224 -5.49 4.54 -12.50
C GLY A 224 -4.45 4.53 -11.38
N VAL A 225 -3.16 4.38 -11.71
CA VAL A 225 -2.06 4.58 -10.75
C VAL A 225 -1.75 6.07 -10.67
N ALA A 226 -1.78 6.61 -9.47
CA ALA A 226 -1.43 7.98 -9.15
C ALA A 226 -0.02 8.07 -8.52
N VAL A 227 0.63 9.21 -8.76
CA VAL A 227 1.91 9.57 -8.13
C VAL A 227 1.77 10.92 -7.46
N TYR A 228 2.06 10.96 -6.17
CA TYR A 228 2.09 12.18 -5.39
C TYR A 228 3.52 12.53 -5.04
N PHE A 229 3.87 13.81 -5.15
CA PHE A 229 5.18 14.34 -4.75
C PHE A 229 4.97 15.27 -3.55
N PRO A 230 5.16 14.77 -2.32
CA PRO A 230 5.16 15.60 -1.11
C PRO A 230 6.25 16.67 -1.21
N THR A 231 6.07 17.76 -0.46
CA THR A 231 7.00 18.90 -0.41
C THR A 231 7.08 19.41 1.02
N ASP A 232 8.06 20.28 1.32
CA ASP A 232 8.22 20.90 2.64
C ASP A 232 6.93 21.59 3.13
N SER A 233 6.14 22.18 2.22
CA SER A 233 4.85 22.80 2.59
C SER A 233 3.82 21.83 3.21
N TRP A 234 3.97 20.53 2.97
CA TRP A 234 3.15 19.52 3.65
C TRP A 234 3.57 19.38 5.10
N VAL A 235 4.87 19.44 5.39
CA VAL A 235 5.44 19.44 6.75
C VAL A 235 4.93 20.66 7.52
N ASP A 236 5.00 21.86 6.93
CA ASP A 236 4.51 23.10 7.54
C ASP A 236 3.02 23.06 7.88
N SER A 237 2.25 22.28 7.11
CA SER A 237 0.83 22.06 7.38
C SER A 237 0.61 21.26 8.68
N PHE A 238 1.59 20.46 9.14
CA PHE A 238 1.55 19.79 10.44
C PHE A 238 2.11 20.64 11.57
N GLU A 239 3.00 21.59 11.30
CA GLU A 239 3.55 22.51 12.31
C GLU A 239 2.56 23.65 12.67
N THR A 240 1.73 24.07 11.70
CA THR A 240 0.65 25.06 11.91
C THR A 240 -0.61 24.46 12.56
N ILE A 241 -0.66 23.13 12.62
CA ILE A 241 -1.66 22.33 13.29
C ILE A 241 -1.08 21.95 14.66
N PRO A 242 -1.85 21.97 15.76
CA PRO A 242 -1.25 21.81 17.07
C PRO A 242 -0.96 20.34 17.38
N LEU A 243 0.04 19.78 16.71
CA LEU A 243 0.68 18.52 17.09
C LEU A 243 1.14 18.62 18.55
N ALA A 244 1.62 19.80 18.96
CA ALA A 244 1.97 20.11 20.35
C ALA A 244 0.78 19.97 21.33
N ASP A 245 -0.44 20.37 20.96
CA ASP A 245 -1.63 20.20 21.83
C ASP A 245 -2.11 18.74 21.84
N PHE A 246 -1.95 18.00 20.74
CA PHE A 246 -2.24 16.57 20.69
C PHE A 246 -1.25 15.76 21.55
N LEU A 247 0.04 16.10 21.48
CA LEU A 247 1.11 15.50 22.30
C LEU A 247 0.97 15.89 23.78
N GLY A 248 0.61 17.13 24.07
CA GLY A 248 0.31 17.62 25.42
C GLY A 248 -0.86 16.86 26.06
N LYS A 249 -1.95 16.62 25.30
CA LYS A 249 -3.11 15.84 25.77
C LYS A 249 -2.80 14.37 26.02
N LYS A 250 -2.02 13.71 25.16
CA LYS A 250 -1.58 12.32 25.41
C LYS A 250 -0.64 12.22 26.61
N SER A 251 0.25 13.19 26.83
CA SER A 251 1.15 13.19 27.99
C SER A 251 0.42 13.29 29.34
N SER A 252 -0.76 13.93 29.37
CA SER A 252 -1.64 13.98 30.55
C SER A 252 -2.56 12.76 30.71
N GLU A 253 -2.76 11.95 29.67
CA GLU A 253 -3.63 10.78 29.68
C GLU A 253 -2.89 9.44 29.63
N THR A 254 -1.57 9.43 29.44
CA THR A 254 -0.78 8.20 29.42
C THR A 254 0.46 8.28 30.30
N ASP A 255 0.26 7.99 31.58
CA ASP A 255 1.24 7.24 32.38
C ASP A 255 1.43 5.87 31.68
N PHE A 256 2.27 5.83 30.65
CA PHE A 256 2.80 4.58 30.09
C PHE A 256 3.76 4.00 31.12
N SER A 257 3.19 3.40 32.16
CA SER A 257 3.88 2.40 32.95
C SER A 257 4.27 1.27 32.01
N ILE A 258 5.54 1.26 31.62
CA ILE A 258 6.22 0.09 31.08
C ILE A 258 6.15 -0.96 32.19
N ARG A 259 5.08 -1.76 32.20
CA ARG A 259 5.03 -3.00 32.95
C ARG A 259 5.39 -4.12 32.00
N ASN A 260 6.62 -4.60 32.21
CA ASN A 260 7.08 -5.93 31.88
C ASN A 260 5.96 -6.97 32.03
N ALA A 261 5.82 -7.81 31.01
CA ALA A 261 5.33 -9.17 31.13
C ALA A 261 6.12 -9.96 30.06
N GLU A 262 7.36 -10.37 30.33
CA GLU A 262 7.73 -11.64 30.99
C GLU A 262 6.56 -12.49 31.52
N HIS A 263 6.58 -13.78 31.13
CA HIS A 263 5.66 -14.89 31.47
C HIS A 263 4.35 -14.88 30.64
N GLN A 264 4.03 -15.83 29.74
CA GLN A 264 4.22 -17.30 29.70
C GLN A 264 4.13 -17.85 28.27
#